data_AF-A0A1B8EYA1-F1
#
_entry.id   AF-A0A1B8EYA1-F1
#
_cell.length_a   1.000
_cell.length_b   1.000
_cell.length_c   1.000
_cell.angle_alpha   90.00
_cell.angle_beta   90.00
_cell.angle_gamma   90.00
#
_symmetry.space_group_name_H-M   'P 1'
#
loop_
_entity.id
_entity.type
_entity.pdbx_description
1 polymer ?
#
loop_
_entity_poly.entity_id
_entity_poly.type
_entity_poly.pdbx_seq_one_letter_code
_entity_poly.pdbx_strand_id
1 'polypeptide(L)'
;MVWLSLRSLGKVLALGTFCSAVSALDDSYFAPNSSGFHMRHGFENVLVQPYGYDGFRVRAWAFRPPNGNEISFLYDPPLEGPENGVSLRIEDATLIDGTDQIEIRNGNTICRTFGGTFAKTHTRLAFYRVESDGSETMLLNQRVLSHHIQES
;
A
#
# COMPACT_ATOMS: atom_id res chain seq x y z
N MET A 1 -58.39 23.17 -53.29
CA MET A 1 -58.52 21.82 -52.71
C MET A 1 -57.12 21.36 -52.32
N VAL A 2 -56.87 21.20 -51.01
CA VAL A 2 -55.73 20.48 -50.35
C VAL A 2 -54.32 21.11 -50.51
N TRP A 3 -53.78 21.86 -49.53
CA TRP A 3 -52.88 21.46 -48.39
C TRP A 3 -51.42 21.11 -48.84
N LEU A 4 -50.28 21.43 -48.21
CA LEU A 4 -49.90 22.05 -46.93
C LEU A 4 -48.36 22.31 -46.88
N SER A 5 -47.95 23.30 -46.09
CA SER A 5 -46.78 23.36 -45.18
C SER A 5 -45.34 23.13 -45.71
N LEU A 6 -44.57 24.23 -45.70
CA LEU A 6 -43.12 24.23 -45.45
C LEU A 6 -42.83 23.52 -44.12
N ARG A 7 -41.81 22.65 -44.09
CA ARG A 7 -41.22 22.14 -42.85
C ARG A 7 -39.75 22.54 -42.76
N SER A 8 -39.50 23.51 -41.89
CA SER A 8 -38.25 23.69 -41.15
C SER A 8 -37.98 22.44 -40.32
N LEU A 9 -36.75 21.93 -40.32
CA LEU A 9 -36.23 21.11 -39.23
C LEU A 9 -34.81 21.58 -38.90
N GLY A 10 -34.72 22.34 -37.80
CA GLY A 10 -33.48 22.76 -37.18
C GLY A 10 -32.74 21.59 -36.55
N LYS A 11 -31.42 21.61 -36.66
CA LYS A 11 -30.51 20.75 -35.90
C LYS A 11 -30.34 21.35 -34.51
N VAL A 12 -30.96 20.75 -33.49
CA VAL A 12 -30.65 21.06 -32.09
C VAL A 12 -29.46 20.21 -31.69
N LEU A 13 -28.34 20.87 -31.45
CA LEU A 13 -27.13 20.28 -30.88
C LEU A 13 -27.35 20.08 -29.38
N ALA A 14 -27.56 18.84 -28.94
CA ALA A 14 -27.63 18.51 -27.52
C ALA A 14 -26.19 18.53 -26.95
N LEU A 15 -25.88 19.59 -26.20
CA LEU A 15 -24.64 19.69 -25.44
C LEU A 15 -24.75 18.72 -24.25
N GLY A 16 -24.09 17.57 -24.35
CA GLY A 16 -24.00 16.59 -23.27
C GLY A 16 -23.11 17.12 -22.15
N THR A 17 -23.72 17.49 -21.03
CA THR A 17 -22.98 17.75 -19.79
C THR A 17 -22.44 16.44 -19.26
N PHE A 18 -21.13 16.22 -19.37
CA PHE A 18 -20.44 15.17 -18.62
C PHE A 18 -20.41 15.60 -17.15
N CYS A 19 -21.33 15.06 -16.35
CA CYS A 19 -21.18 15.07 -14.91
C CYS A 19 -20.19 13.95 -14.55
N SER A 20 -18.94 14.31 -14.25
CA SER A 20 -18.03 13.38 -13.58
C SER A 20 -18.60 13.11 -12.20
N ALA A 21 -19.17 11.92 -11.99
CA ALA A 21 -19.47 11.44 -10.67
C ALA A 21 -18.13 11.28 -9.93
N VAL A 22 -17.80 12.24 -9.06
CA VAL A 22 -16.86 11.99 -7.98
C VAL A 22 -17.51 10.92 -7.12
N SER A 23 -17.01 9.69 -7.22
CA SER A 23 -17.28 8.67 -6.24
C SER A 23 -16.78 9.22 -4.91
N ALA A 24 -17.70 9.63 -4.04
CA ALA A 24 -17.39 9.79 -2.64
C ALA A 24 -16.81 8.44 -2.20
N LEU A 25 -15.52 8.41 -1.87
CA LEU A 25 -14.90 7.27 -1.24
C LEU A 25 -15.73 7.03 0.02
N ASP A 26 -16.40 5.88 0.08
CA ASP A 26 -17.05 5.41 1.28
C ASP A 26 -16.03 5.54 2.41
N ASP A 27 -16.36 6.21 3.50
CA ASP A 27 -15.53 6.39 4.72
C ASP A 27 -15.38 5.04 5.47
N SER A 28 -15.51 3.94 4.73
CA SER A 28 -15.31 2.58 5.16
C SER A 28 -13.83 2.28 5.14
N TYR A 29 -13.33 1.74 6.24
CA TYR A 29 -11.95 1.31 6.37
C TYR A 29 -11.53 0.36 5.22
N PHE A 30 -10.38 0.63 4.59
CA PHE A 30 -9.81 -0.25 3.58
C PHE A 30 -9.08 -1.42 4.26
N ALA A 31 -9.77 -2.55 4.39
CA ALA A 31 -9.19 -3.76 4.96
C ALA A 31 -7.94 -4.22 4.17
N PRO A 32 -6.94 -4.81 4.84
CA PRO A 32 -5.69 -5.13 4.18
C PRO A 32 -5.86 -6.20 3.10
N ASN A 33 -5.14 -6.03 1.99
CA ASN A 33 -5.16 -6.96 0.85
C ASN A 33 -4.27 -8.20 1.05
N SER A 34 -3.53 -8.27 2.17
CA SER A 34 -2.63 -9.36 2.53
C SER A 34 -2.41 -9.37 4.05
N SER A 35 -2.20 -10.55 4.63
CA SER A 35 -1.73 -10.78 6.00
C SER A 35 -0.28 -10.33 6.24
N GLY A 36 0.41 -9.91 5.18
CA GLY A 36 1.78 -9.40 5.22
C GLY A 36 2.73 -10.17 4.30
N PHE A 37 4.01 -9.78 4.33
CA PHE A 37 5.08 -10.50 3.65
C PHE A 37 6.25 -10.78 4.57
N HIS A 38 6.91 -11.92 4.34
CA HIS A 38 8.15 -12.32 4.97
C HIS A 38 9.22 -12.35 3.88
N MET A 39 10.08 -11.33 3.87
CA MET A 39 11.18 -11.21 2.94
C MET A 39 12.43 -11.90 3.47
N ARG A 40 13.04 -12.76 2.65
CA ARG A 40 14.36 -13.33 2.90
C ARG A 40 15.39 -12.64 2.02
N HIS A 41 16.21 -11.78 2.62
CA HIS A 41 17.26 -11.05 1.92
C HIS A 41 18.63 -11.54 2.41
N GLY A 42 19.20 -12.53 1.71
CA GLY A 42 20.45 -13.16 2.13
C GLY A 42 20.31 -13.88 3.48
N PHE A 43 21.00 -13.36 4.51
CA PHE A 43 20.94 -13.89 5.89
C PHE A 43 19.88 -13.20 6.76
N GLU A 44 19.37 -12.04 6.34
CA GLU A 44 18.34 -11.31 7.08
C GLU A 44 16.94 -11.69 6.61
N ASN A 45 16.02 -11.62 7.55
CA ASN A 45 14.60 -11.83 7.36
C ASN A 45 13.88 -10.59 7.82
N VAL A 46 12.92 -10.13 7.02
CA VAL A 46 12.08 -8.97 7.32
C VAL A 46 10.63 -9.39 7.19
N LEU A 47 9.88 -9.30 8.28
CA LEU A 47 8.45 -9.57 8.34
C LEU A 47 7.70 -8.25 8.48
N VAL A 48 6.81 -7.97 7.53
CA VAL A 48 5.94 -6.79 7.54
C VAL A 48 4.50 -7.26 7.53
N GLN A 49 3.71 -6.84 8.51
CA GLN A 49 2.30 -7.21 8.65
C GLN A 49 1.44 -5.99 8.93
N PRO A 50 0.20 -5.93 8.39
CA PRO A 50 -0.77 -4.93 8.82
C PRO A 50 -1.00 -5.07 10.33
N TYR A 51 -1.13 -3.96 11.03
CA TYR A 51 -1.25 -3.95 12.48
C TYR A 51 -2.00 -2.70 12.96
N GLY A 52 -3.22 -2.90 13.45
CA GLY A 52 -4.18 -1.87 13.80
C GLY A 52 -4.74 -1.16 12.57
N TYR A 53 -5.49 -0.09 12.83
CA TYR A 53 -5.90 0.86 11.79
C TYR A 53 -4.67 1.56 11.21
N ASP A 54 -4.58 1.59 9.89
CA ASP A 54 -3.56 2.34 9.13
C ASP A 54 -2.09 2.02 9.48
N GLY A 55 -1.82 0.93 10.19
CA GLY A 55 -0.51 0.62 10.75
C GLY A 55 0.16 -0.58 10.11
N PHE A 56 1.49 -0.63 10.22
CA PHE A 56 2.30 -1.79 9.89
C PHE A 56 3.24 -2.11 11.05
N ARG A 57 3.37 -3.40 11.38
CA ARG A 57 4.40 -3.93 12.29
C ARG A 57 5.53 -4.52 11.47
N VAL A 58 6.73 -3.97 11.65
CA VAL A 58 7.96 -4.44 10.99
C VAL A 58 8.82 -5.16 12.03
N ARG A 59 9.21 -6.39 11.74
CA ARG A 59 10.14 -7.19 12.54
C ARG A 59 11.27 -7.68 11.64
N ALA A 60 12.51 -7.60 12.11
CA ALA A 60 13.65 -8.09 11.34
C ALA A 60 14.59 -8.89 12.24
N TRP A 61 15.23 -9.92 11.68
CA TRP A 61 16.23 -10.73 12.37
C TRP A 61 17.26 -11.28 11.40
N ALA A 62 18.48 -11.47 11.89
CA ALA A 62 19.59 -12.04 11.12
C ALA A 62 19.88 -13.46 11.58
N PHE A 63 20.09 -14.36 10.61
CA PHE A 63 20.44 -15.78 10.81
C PHE A 63 19.38 -16.61 11.53
N ARG A 64 19.22 -16.43 12.84
CA ARG A 64 18.35 -17.27 13.67
C ARG A 64 16.98 -16.61 13.84
N PRO A 65 15.88 -17.37 13.73
CA PRO A 65 14.55 -16.85 13.97
C PRO A 65 14.36 -16.43 15.44
N PRO A 66 13.43 -15.50 15.71
CA PRO A 66 13.00 -15.21 17.08
C PRO A 66 12.48 -16.49 17.75
N ASN A 67 12.69 -16.61 19.06
CA ASN A 67 12.31 -17.78 19.83
C ASN A 67 10.93 -17.64 20.51
N GLY A 68 10.31 -16.47 20.40
CA GLY A 68 8.99 -16.17 20.96
C GLY A 68 9.02 -15.64 22.39
N ASN A 69 10.19 -15.56 23.03
CA ASN A 69 10.36 -15.01 24.38
C ASN A 69 10.84 -13.56 24.38
N GLU A 70 10.84 -12.91 23.21
CA GLU A 70 11.17 -11.50 23.11
C GLU A 70 10.12 -10.63 23.84
N ILE A 71 10.59 -9.71 24.68
CA ILE A 71 9.71 -8.79 25.39
C ILE A 71 9.06 -7.84 24.38
N SER A 72 7.74 -7.74 24.42
CA SER A 72 6.96 -6.79 23.61
C SER A 72 6.08 -5.90 24.48
N PHE A 73 5.92 -4.67 24.05
CA PHE A 73 5.07 -3.67 24.71
C PHE A 73 3.77 -3.39 23.94
N LEU A 74 3.55 -4.13 22.85
CA LEU A 74 2.38 -3.98 21.99
C LEU A 74 1.46 -5.20 22.17
N TYR A 75 0.15 -4.97 22.26
CA TYR A 75 -0.85 -6.04 22.33
C TYR A 75 -1.01 -6.74 20.98
N ASP A 76 -1.16 -8.05 20.93
CA ASP A 76 -1.33 -8.77 19.66
C ASP A 76 -2.57 -9.68 19.73
N PRO A 77 -3.69 -9.32 19.08
CA PRO A 77 -3.89 -8.11 18.26
C PRO A 77 -3.95 -6.81 19.09
N PRO A 78 -3.89 -5.63 18.44
CA PRO A 78 -4.16 -4.35 19.09
C PRO A 78 -5.48 -4.35 19.87
N LEU A 79 -5.57 -3.48 20.89
CA LEU A 79 -6.81 -3.32 21.67
C LEU A 79 -7.99 -2.84 20.81
N GLU A 80 -7.71 -2.11 19.74
CA GLU A 80 -8.68 -1.64 18.76
C GLU A 80 -8.08 -1.75 17.35
N GLY A 81 -8.81 -2.34 16.42
CA GLY A 81 -8.36 -2.53 15.04
C GLY A 81 -9.26 -3.48 14.24
N PRO A 82 -9.00 -3.63 12.93
CA PRO A 82 -9.80 -4.46 12.02
C PRO A 82 -9.62 -5.98 12.23
N GLU A 83 -8.71 -6.40 13.10
CA GLU A 83 -8.29 -7.80 13.24
C GLU A 83 -9.31 -8.70 13.98
N ASN A 84 -10.43 -8.15 14.45
CA ASN A 84 -11.51 -8.89 15.13
C ASN A 84 -11.03 -9.80 16.28
N GLY A 85 -10.00 -9.37 17.01
CA GLY A 85 -9.48 -10.14 18.15
C GLY A 85 -8.57 -11.32 17.76
N VAL A 86 -8.15 -11.43 16.51
CA VAL A 86 -7.22 -12.48 16.04
C VAL A 86 -5.83 -11.89 15.79
N SER A 87 -4.80 -12.50 16.38
CA SER A 87 -3.39 -12.13 16.17
C SER A 87 -2.84 -12.70 14.86
N LEU A 88 -1.98 -11.93 14.18
CA LEU A 88 -1.28 -12.38 12.98
C LEU A 88 0.01 -13.12 13.33
N ARG A 89 0.13 -14.35 12.82
CA ARG A 89 1.30 -15.20 13.01
C ARG A 89 2.35 -14.95 11.93
N ILE A 90 3.58 -15.39 12.17
CA ILE A 90 4.66 -15.29 11.16
C ILE A 90 4.30 -16.11 9.91
N GLU A 91 3.67 -17.27 10.10
CA GLU A 91 3.33 -18.21 9.03
C GLU A 91 2.21 -17.72 8.11
N ASP A 92 1.46 -16.69 8.54
CA ASP A 92 0.38 -16.13 7.74
C ASP A 92 0.92 -15.24 6.61
N ALA A 93 2.17 -14.78 6.69
CA ALA A 93 2.77 -13.87 5.73
C ALA A 93 3.25 -14.59 4.46
N THR A 94 3.13 -13.90 3.31
CA THR A 94 3.63 -14.42 2.04
C THR A 94 5.15 -14.36 2.00
N LEU A 95 5.81 -15.50 1.75
CA LEU A 95 7.27 -15.55 1.63
C LEU A 95 7.73 -14.92 0.30
N ILE A 96 8.65 -13.97 0.36
CA ILE A 96 9.24 -13.29 -0.80
C ILE A 96 10.77 -13.25 -0.68
N ASP A 97 11.48 -13.10 -1.80
CA ASP A 97 12.95 -13.05 -1.87
C ASP A 97 13.48 -11.67 -2.32
N GLY A 98 12.57 -10.73 -2.61
CA GLY A 98 12.90 -9.39 -3.06
C GLY A 98 13.30 -9.30 -4.54
N THR A 99 12.98 -10.28 -5.38
CA THR A 99 13.12 -10.15 -6.85
C THR A 99 12.08 -9.22 -7.43
N ASP A 100 10.85 -9.29 -6.92
CA ASP A 100 9.72 -8.50 -7.39
C ASP A 100 9.36 -7.38 -6.40
N GLN A 101 8.84 -6.28 -6.93
CA GLN A 101 8.24 -5.24 -6.12
C GLN A 101 6.92 -5.74 -5.54
N ILE A 102 6.76 -5.59 -4.22
CA ILE A 102 5.56 -5.95 -3.50
C ILE A 102 4.98 -4.70 -2.86
N GLU A 103 3.65 -4.63 -2.87
CA GLU A 103 2.89 -3.57 -2.23
C GLU A 103 1.75 -4.19 -1.41
N ILE A 104 1.63 -3.74 -0.16
CA ILE A 104 0.50 -4.06 0.71
C ILE A 104 -0.09 -2.77 1.24
N ARG A 105 -1.42 -2.71 1.33
CA ARG A 105 -2.16 -1.57 1.85
C ARG A 105 -2.95 -1.98 3.07
N ASN A 106 -2.93 -1.14 4.10
CA ASN A 106 -3.73 -1.28 5.32
C ASN A 106 -4.36 0.07 5.62
N GLY A 107 -5.67 0.20 5.41
CA GLY A 107 -6.38 1.47 5.49
C GLY A 107 -5.81 2.54 4.54
N ASN A 108 -5.35 3.66 5.08
CA ASN A 108 -4.70 4.74 4.34
C ASN A 108 -3.17 4.59 4.22
N THR A 109 -2.55 3.58 4.84
CA THR A 109 -1.10 3.40 4.76
C THR A 109 -0.75 2.30 3.77
N ILE A 110 0.27 2.54 2.95
CA ILE A 110 0.85 1.59 2.00
C ILE A 110 2.28 1.29 2.42
N CYS A 111 2.65 0.01 2.45
CA CYS A 111 4.04 -0.44 2.47
C CYS A 111 4.41 -0.98 1.10
N ARG A 112 5.46 -0.42 0.49
CA ARG A 112 5.96 -0.79 -0.84
C ARG A 112 7.43 -1.14 -0.75
N THR A 113 7.82 -2.27 -1.33
CA THR A 113 9.23 -2.62 -1.47
C THR A 113 9.85 -1.87 -2.64
N PHE A 114 11.13 -1.51 -2.53
CA PHE A 114 11.83 -0.80 -3.60
C PHE A 114 13.31 -1.16 -3.65
N GLY A 115 13.94 -0.89 -4.79
CA GLY A 115 15.37 -1.11 -5.02
C GLY A 115 16.19 0.17 -5.01
N GLY A 116 17.52 0.03 -4.96
CA GLY A 116 18.41 1.14 -5.28
C GLY A 116 18.37 1.47 -6.78
N THR A 117 18.79 2.68 -7.15
CA THR A 117 18.79 3.19 -8.54
C THR A 117 19.40 2.23 -9.57
N PHE A 118 20.33 1.37 -9.16
CA PHE A 118 21.01 0.40 -10.02
C PHE A 118 20.82 -1.06 -9.60
N ALA A 119 19.98 -1.31 -8.58
CA ALA A 119 19.76 -2.66 -8.05
C ALA A 119 18.48 -3.26 -8.66
N LYS A 120 18.59 -4.49 -9.17
CA LYS A 120 17.44 -5.30 -9.64
C LYS A 120 16.65 -5.96 -8.49
N THR A 121 16.90 -5.56 -7.26
CA THR A 121 16.32 -6.17 -6.06
C THR A 121 15.46 -5.15 -5.32
N HIS A 122 14.27 -5.57 -4.93
CA HIS A 122 13.27 -4.78 -4.20
C HIS A 122 13.28 -5.16 -2.72
N THR A 123 14.40 -4.93 -2.04
CA THR A 123 14.64 -5.41 -0.67
C THR A 123 14.51 -4.33 0.40
N ARG A 124 14.16 -3.10 0.01
CA ARG A 124 14.03 -1.94 0.92
C ARG A 124 12.57 -1.57 1.11
N LEU A 125 12.24 -0.94 2.24
CA LEU A 125 10.87 -0.57 2.59
C LEU A 125 10.62 0.94 2.50
N ALA A 126 9.54 1.31 1.82
CA ALA A 126 8.98 2.65 1.82
C ALA A 126 7.52 2.63 2.28
N PHE A 127 7.12 3.65 3.02
CA PHE A 127 5.77 3.82 3.54
C PHE A 127 5.16 5.09 2.99
N TYR A 128 3.91 4.98 2.57
CA TYR A 128 3.13 6.06 1.98
C TYR A 128 1.80 6.18 2.70
N ARG A 129 1.24 7.39 2.72
CA ARG A 129 -0.13 7.66 3.12
C ARG A 129 -0.94 8.03 1.88
N VAL A 130 -2.10 7.43 1.75
CA VAL A 130 -3.12 7.78 0.75
C VAL A 130 -3.92 8.94 1.31
N GLU A 131 -3.89 10.06 0.60
CA GLU A 131 -4.61 11.28 0.94
C GLU A 131 -6.10 11.17 0.54
N SER A 132 -6.90 12.11 1.04
CA SER A 132 -8.33 12.19 0.71
C SER A 132 -8.61 12.49 -0.77
N ASP A 133 -7.66 13.08 -1.49
CA ASP A 133 -7.72 13.32 -2.93
C ASP A 133 -7.23 12.11 -3.76
N GLY A 134 -6.85 11.01 -3.10
CA GLY A 134 -6.32 9.80 -3.71
C GLY A 134 -4.82 9.85 -4.05
N SER A 135 -4.14 10.97 -3.79
CA SER A 135 -2.69 11.06 -3.97
C SER A 135 -1.93 10.28 -2.89
N GLU A 136 -0.66 9.94 -3.14
CA GLU A 136 0.22 9.27 -2.19
C GLU A 136 1.29 10.25 -1.67
N THR A 137 1.37 10.42 -0.35
CA THR A 137 2.48 11.12 0.30
C THR A 137 3.45 10.12 0.89
N MET A 138 4.74 10.20 0.52
CA MET A 138 5.77 9.38 1.15
C MET A 138 5.99 9.83 2.59
N LEU A 139 5.76 8.92 3.55
CA LEU A 139 5.98 9.17 4.97
C LEU A 139 7.46 8.99 5.32
N LEU A 140 8.02 7.85 4.91
CA LEU A 140 9.42 7.52 5.11
C LEU A 140 9.88 6.44 4.14
N ASN A 141 11.18 6.39 3.90
CA ASN A 141 11.83 5.25 3.28
C ASN A 141 13.10 4.89 4.07
N GLN A 142 13.59 3.67 3.84
CA GLN A 142 14.87 3.27 4.38
C GLN A 142 15.99 4.16 3.79
N ARG A 143 16.65 4.93 4.66
CA ARG A 143 17.77 5.79 4.28
C ARG A 143 18.95 4.93 3.81
N VAL A 144 19.42 5.21 2.61
CA VAL A 144 20.69 4.66 2.10
C VAL A 144 21.57 5.81 1.66
N LEU A 145 22.70 5.98 2.34
CA LEU A 145 23.71 6.93 1.91
C LEU A 145 24.36 6.39 0.64
N SER A 146 24.15 7.06 -0.48
CA SER A 146 25.06 6.92 -1.60
C SER A 146 26.35 7.63 -1.21
N HIS A 147 27.43 6.87 -0.98
CA HIS A 147 28.76 7.47 -0.98
C HIS A 147 28.99 8.04 -2.38
N HIS A 148 28.89 9.36 -2.49
CA HIS A 148 29.31 10.07 -3.68
C HIS A 148 30.84 10.06 -3.67
N ILE A 149 31.45 9.05 -4.30
CA ILE A 149 32.87 9.09 -4.62
C ILE A 149 33.00 10.14 -5.73
N GLN A 150 33.36 11.37 -5.34
CA GLN A 150 33.92 12.35 -6.25
C GLN A 150 35.37 11.90 -6.50
N GLU A 151 35.60 11.17 -7.59
CA GLU A 151 36.95 11.00 -8.11
C GLU A 151 37.39 12.35 -8.69
N SER A 152 38.45 12.92 -8.11
CA SER A 152 39.18 14.10 -8.60
C SER A 152 40.33 13.69 -9.50
#